data_AF-A0A7V9D7V2-F1
#
_entry.id   AF-A0A7V9D7V2-F1
#
_cell.length_a   1.000
_cell.length_b   1.000
_cell.length_c   1.000
_cell.angle_alpha   90.00
_cell.angle_beta   90.00
_cell.angle_gamma   90.00
#
_symmetry.space_group_name_H-M   'P 1'
#
loop_
_entity.id
_entity.type
_entity.pdbx_description
1 polymer ?
#
loop_
_entity_poly.entity_id
_entity_poly.type
_entity_poly.pdbx_seq_one_letter_code
_entity_poly.pdbx_strand_id
1 'polypeptide(L)'
;MKRVARRLLPNAAAALAGLLVGAVVMLAGEGLTLPAFDPPAPDSSSERPRASATAPAALLAWAVGGLPKGSEKAIEKVPGVLNATTVEAGLDWMRESRTVEGDLLQRPRGGRLVPIEAALIEPREYAQLVPVSERQLVLSLRRDELLMAATEARLRGAGGGMRMRLGDGWMGAAGVVSDAAANGYEVLMRRPAPPSWRGSDRFVLALVSRCSRAAIMERLKPLLEPGVSVRIRCGREQPFLRYGDSVLPQLLIKEAFGEFSARPLPDGTIAIDPAWRRRRIVTAKVPLLPDVTCHRALLPQLRGALGELEARGLSHVVDPAQYAGCFAPRFIGRDPDGRLSHHSWGIALDVNALENTFGSKPDQDQRLVAVMEGWGFTWGGGWLVPDPMHFEWLRWP
;
A
#
# COMPACT_ATOMS: atom_id res chain seq x y z
N MET A 1 23.52 36.61 -71.36
CA MET A 1 24.72 37.41 -71.04
C MET A 1 25.44 36.75 -69.87
N LYS A 2 26.70 36.33 -70.11
CA LYS A 2 27.89 36.22 -69.19
C LYS A 2 27.67 35.52 -67.84
N ARG A 3 28.42 34.49 -67.38
CA ARG A 3 29.81 34.00 -67.61
C ARG A 3 29.95 32.63 -66.87
N VAL A 4 30.59 31.58 -67.41
CA VAL A 4 32.02 31.15 -67.19
C VAL A 4 32.27 30.71 -65.73
N ALA A 5 32.90 29.60 -65.29
CA ALA A 5 33.75 28.55 -65.88
C ALA A 5 33.97 27.37 -64.90
N ARG A 6 34.33 26.21 -65.50
CA ARG A 6 35.35 25.19 -65.16
C ARG A 6 35.64 24.71 -63.71
N ARG A 7 35.59 23.36 -63.62
CA ARG A 7 36.58 22.38 -63.09
C ARG A 7 37.02 22.45 -61.63
N LEU A 8 36.94 21.31 -60.93
CA LEU A 8 38.03 20.36 -60.63
C LEU A 8 37.56 19.29 -59.62
N LEU A 9 37.88 18.01 -59.87
CA LEU A 9 37.98 16.91 -58.89
C LEU A 9 39.46 16.85 -58.42
N PRO A 10 39.80 16.41 -57.18
CA PRO A 10 39.87 14.98 -56.88
C PRO A 10 39.70 14.52 -55.39
N ASN A 11 39.41 13.21 -55.27
CA ASN A 11 39.86 12.20 -54.28
C ASN A 11 39.85 12.46 -52.75
N ALA A 12 39.02 11.70 -52.04
CA ALA A 12 39.41 10.70 -51.00
C ALA A 12 38.12 9.95 -50.60
N ALA A 13 37.86 8.73 -51.08
CA ALA A 13 38.39 7.44 -50.63
C ALA A 13 38.03 7.07 -49.16
N ALA A 14 37.45 5.87 -49.03
CA ALA A 14 37.09 5.07 -47.84
C ALA A 14 35.66 5.28 -47.30
N ALA A 15 34.68 4.45 -47.70
CA ALA A 15 34.35 3.11 -47.16
C ALA A 15 33.62 3.22 -45.80
N LEU A 16 32.41 2.69 -45.56
CA LEU A 16 31.77 1.44 -45.94
C LEU A 16 30.24 1.50 -45.66
N ALA A 17 29.46 0.74 -46.46
CA ALA A 17 28.09 0.22 -46.24
C ALA A 17 26.92 1.24 -46.14
N GLY A 18 25.88 1.29 -47.00
CA GLY A 18 25.22 0.26 -47.83
C GLY A 18 24.43 -0.71 -46.94
N LEU A 19 23.09 -0.73 -46.83
CA LEU A 19 22.00 -0.37 -47.73
C LEU A 19 20.79 0.16 -46.94
N LEU A 20 20.11 1.15 -47.53
CA LEU A 20 18.72 1.53 -47.24
C LEU A 20 17.78 0.70 -48.13
N VAL A 21 16.91 -0.11 -47.51
CA VAL A 21 15.59 -0.51 -48.01
C VAL A 21 14.72 -0.42 -46.74
N GLY A 22 13.72 0.44 -46.59
CA GLY A 22 12.69 0.75 -47.57
C GLY A 22 11.52 -0.20 -47.42
N ALA A 23 10.89 -0.26 -46.23
CA ALA A 23 9.57 -0.88 -46.07
C ALA A 23 8.79 -0.19 -44.93
N VAL A 24 7.68 0.42 -45.35
CA VAL A 24 6.67 1.10 -44.53
C VAL A 24 5.66 0.06 -44.03
N VAL A 25 5.41 0.09 -42.71
CA VAL A 25 4.15 -0.20 -41.98
C VAL A 25 3.40 -1.51 -42.27
N MET A 26 3.33 -2.37 -41.24
CA MET A 26 2.07 -2.88 -40.67
C MET A 26 2.30 -3.16 -39.17
N LEU A 27 1.86 -2.23 -38.32
CA LEU A 27 1.70 -2.41 -36.88
C LEU A 27 0.33 -3.04 -36.63
N ALA A 28 0.30 -4.33 -36.31
CA ALA A 28 -0.87 -5.02 -35.77
C ALA A 28 -0.49 -5.56 -34.38
N GLY A 29 -1.40 -5.36 -33.43
CA GLY A 29 -1.12 -5.36 -32.00
C GLY A 29 -0.65 -6.68 -31.42
N GLU A 30 0.43 -6.59 -30.65
CA GLU A 30 0.60 -7.39 -29.45
C GLU A 30 0.47 -6.42 -28.27
N GLY A 31 -0.68 -6.46 -27.62
CA GLY A 31 -0.83 -5.83 -26.32
C GLY A 31 0.19 -6.46 -25.38
N LEU A 32 0.97 -5.61 -24.69
CA LEU A 32 1.77 -6.02 -23.55
C LEU A 32 0.83 -6.57 -22.47
N THR A 33 0.51 -7.87 -22.54
CA THR A 33 -0.04 -8.64 -21.45
C THR A 33 1.07 -8.77 -20.41
N LEU A 34 0.95 -8.00 -19.33
CA LEU A 34 1.65 -8.33 -18.10
C LEU A 34 1.25 -9.75 -17.70
N PRO A 35 2.20 -10.61 -17.27
CA PRO A 35 1.86 -11.95 -16.83
C PRO A 35 0.81 -11.86 -15.72
N ALA A 36 -0.28 -12.60 -15.88
CA ALA A 36 -1.26 -12.79 -14.82
C ALA A 36 -0.52 -13.35 -13.60
N PHE A 37 -0.80 -12.78 -12.43
CA PHE A 37 -0.41 -13.42 -11.19
C PHE A 37 -1.35 -14.59 -11.00
N ASP A 38 -0.98 -15.76 -11.54
CA ASP A 38 -1.70 -17.00 -11.26
C ASP A 38 -1.47 -17.35 -9.79
N PRO A 39 -2.49 -17.28 -8.91
CA PRO A 39 -2.38 -17.99 -7.65
C PRO A 39 -2.18 -19.47 -7.96
N PRO A 40 -1.30 -20.18 -7.24
CA PRO A 40 -1.09 -21.60 -7.49
C PRO A 40 -2.44 -22.32 -7.45
N ALA A 41 -2.70 -23.13 -8.49
CA ALA A 41 -3.90 -23.95 -8.55
C ALA A 41 -4.06 -24.70 -7.22
N PRO A 42 -5.29 -24.86 -6.69
CA PRO A 42 -5.49 -25.65 -5.50
C PRO A 42 -5.05 -27.08 -5.81
N ASP A 43 -3.92 -27.50 -5.22
CA ASP A 43 -3.48 -28.89 -5.22
C ASP A 43 -4.64 -29.74 -4.70
N SER A 44 -5.30 -30.47 -5.60
CA SER A 44 -6.42 -31.35 -5.28
C SER A 44 -5.96 -32.68 -4.68
N SER A 45 -4.69 -32.80 -4.27
CA SER A 45 -4.14 -34.00 -3.64
C SER A 45 -3.02 -33.76 -2.63
N SER A 46 -3.08 -32.67 -1.86
CA SER A 46 -2.38 -32.64 -0.57
C SER A 46 -3.39 -32.55 0.55
N GLU A 47 -3.47 -33.62 1.34
CA GLU A 47 -4.03 -33.57 2.66
C GLU A 47 -3.28 -32.45 3.40
N ARG A 48 -3.89 -31.26 3.50
CA ARG A 48 -3.29 -30.11 4.18
C ARG A 48 -2.77 -30.64 5.52
N PRO A 49 -1.46 -30.49 5.84
CA PRO A 49 -1.00 -30.84 7.17
C PRO A 49 -1.89 -30.07 8.13
N ARG A 50 -2.69 -30.78 8.94
CA ARG A 50 -3.42 -30.15 10.05
C ARG A 50 -2.35 -29.36 10.79
N ALA A 51 -2.43 -28.04 10.72
CA ALA A 51 -1.53 -27.16 11.45
C ALA A 51 -1.56 -27.66 12.90
N SER A 52 -0.44 -28.22 13.37
CA SER A 52 -0.36 -28.75 14.71
C SER A 52 -0.79 -27.63 15.64
N ALA A 53 -1.79 -27.89 16.50
CA ALA A 53 -2.37 -26.92 17.43
C ALA A 53 -1.39 -26.43 18.52
N THR A 54 -0.08 -26.61 18.30
CA THR A 54 1.03 -26.32 19.22
C THR A 54 2.12 -25.43 18.61
N ALA A 55 2.06 -25.08 17.31
CA ALA A 55 3.03 -24.15 16.73
C ALA A 55 2.71 -22.69 17.15
N PRO A 56 3.70 -21.92 17.63
CA PRO A 56 3.50 -20.52 17.94
C PRO A 56 2.96 -19.74 16.73
N ALA A 57 1.97 -18.88 16.97
CA ALA A 57 1.32 -18.06 15.97
C ALA A 57 1.56 -16.58 16.29
N ALA A 58 1.66 -15.74 15.25
CA ALA A 58 1.63 -14.30 15.44
C ALA A 58 0.22 -13.83 15.80
N LEU A 59 0.11 -12.76 16.58
CA LEU A 59 -1.12 -12.11 16.98
C LEU A 59 -0.96 -10.62 16.72
N LEU A 60 -2.02 -9.99 16.24
CA LEU A 60 -2.17 -8.54 16.17
C LEU A 60 -3.25 -8.10 17.15
N ALA A 61 -2.96 -7.09 17.95
CA ALA A 61 -3.96 -6.28 18.64
C ALA A 61 -3.79 -4.82 18.22
N TRP A 62 -4.84 -4.20 17.69
CA TRP A 62 -4.84 -2.79 17.31
C TRP A 62 -6.19 -2.14 17.57
N ALA A 63 -6.20 -0.82 17.70
CA ALA A 63 -7.38 -0.03 18.00
C ALA A 63 -7.43 1.22 17.12
N VAL A 64 -8.64 1.75 16.92
CA VAL A 64 -8.82 3.05 16.25
C VAL A 64 -8.16 4.13 17.11
N GLY A 65 -7.24 4.91 16.53
CA GLY A 65 -6.46 5.91 17.26
C GLY A 65 -5.27 5.33 18.05
N GLY A 66 -4.98 4.03 17.89
CA GLY A 66 -3.85 3.35 18.51
C GLY A 66 -4.13 2.82 19.92
N LEU A 67 -3.33 1.83 20.31
CA LEU A 67 -3.35 1.25 21.64
C LEU A 67 -2.64 2.15 22.67
N PRO A 68 -3.17 2.24 23.90
CA PRO A 68 -2.57 3.04 24.96
C PRO A 68 -1.20 2.50 25.39
N LYS A 69 -0.37 3.36 25.99
CA LYS A 69 0.89 2.93 26.61
C LYS A 69 0.61 1.85 27.66
N GLY A 70 1.49 0.85 27.74
CA GLY A 70 1.32 -0.29 28.67
C GLY A 70 0.50 -1.45 28.11
N SER A 71 -0.09 -1.34 26.91
CA SER A 71 -0.81 -2.43 26.26
C SER A 71 0.03 -3.68 26.04
N GLU A 72 1.30 -3.51 25.63
CA GLU A 72 2.25 -4.62 25.50
C GLU A 72 2.41 -5.37 26.82
N LYS A 73 2.75 -4.67 27.90
CA LYS A 73 2.86 -5.24 29.26
C LYS A 73 1.57 -5.90 29.76
N ALA A 74 0.41 -5.42 29.31
CA ALA A 74 -0.88 -6.03 29.65
C ALA A 74 -1.07 -7.35 28.90
N ILE A 75 -0.70 -7.39 27.62
CA ILE A 75 -0.76 -8.56 26.75
C ILE A 75 0.24 -9.65 27.20
N GLU A 76 1.47 -9.28 27.59
CA GLU A 76 2.48 -10.22 28.11
C GLU A 76 2.01 -11.02 29.33
N LYS A 77 1.07 -10.49 30.11
CA LYS A 77 0.50 -11.15 31.29
C LYS A 77 -0.59 -12.18 30.94
N VAL A 78 -0.93 -12.35 29.66
CA VAL A 78 -1.92 -13.34 29.23
C VAL A 78 -1.24 -14.71 29.09
N PRO A 79 -1.74 -15.76 29.79
CA PRO A 79 -1.21 -17.11 29.63
C PRO A 79 -1.21 -17.55 28.15
N GLY A 80 -0.06 -18.01 27.67
CA GLY A 80 0.14 -18.42 26.29
C GLY A 80 0.72 -17.34 25.37
N VAL A 81 0.91 -16.11 25.85
CA VAL A 81 1.76 -15.12 25.18
C VAL A 81 3.22 -15.42 25.51
N LEU A 82 4.02 -15.66 24.47
CA LEU A 82 5.45 -15.98 24.58
C LEU A 82 6.32 -14.73 24.53
N ASN A 83 5.91 -13.76 23.72
CA ASN A 83 6.56 -12.47 23.54
C ASN A 83 5.54 -11.46 23.01
N ALA A 84 5.66 -10.19 23.36
CA ALA A 84 4.91 -9.11 22.74
C ALA A 84 5.85 -7.96 22.38
N THR A 85 5.45 -7.13 21.43
CA THR A 85 6.18 -5.93 21.07
C THR A 85 5.21 -4.87 20.58
N THR A 86 5.43 -3.64 21.03
CA THR A 86 4.75 -2.47 20.50
C THR A 86 5.39 -2.08 19.17
N VAL A 87 4.56 -1.90 18.16
CA VAL A 87 4.93 -1.24 16.91
C VAL A 87 4.21 0.10 16.87
N GLU A 88 4.95 1.14 16.55
CA GLU A 88 4.39 2.46 16.27
C GLU A 88 4.64 2.77 14.80
N ALA A 89 3.57 3.00 14.05
CA ALA A 89 3.67 3.18 12.60
C ALA A 89 3.01 4.47 12.16
N GLY A 90 3.55 5.04 11.09
CA GLY A 90 3.15 6.36 10.64
C GLY A 90 3.63 6.66 9.22
N LEU A 91 3.28 7.86 8.77
CA LEU A 91 3.65 8.38 7.46
C LEU A 91 4.81 9.36 7.59
N ASP A 92 5.95 9.04 6.98
CA ASP A 92 7.04 9.99 6.79
C ASP A 92 7.07 10.50 5.34
N TRP A 93 7.92 11.49 5.08
CA TRP A 93 8.03 12.15 3.79
C TRP A 93 9.49 12.21 3.36
N MET A 94 9.85 11.35 2.41
CA MET A 94 11.18 11.35 1.81
C MET A 94 11.36 12.59 0.92
N ARG A 95 12.38 13.38 1.27
CA ARG A 95 12.86 14.54 0.50
C ARG A 95 13.80 14.11 -0.61
N GLU A 96 14.59 13.08 -0.35
CA GLU A 96 15.71 12.69 -1.20
C GLU A 96 16.21 11.28 -0.86
N SER A 97 16.73 10.55 -1.83
CA SER A 97 17.50 9.32 -1.64
C SER A 97 18.81 9.33 -2.43
N ARG A 98 19.82 8.64 -1.91
CA ARG A 98 21.17 8.55 -2.47
C ARG A 98 21.72 7.13 -2.40
N THR A 99 22.62 6.78 -3.32
CA THR A 99 23.40 5.53 -3.27
C THR A 99 24.36 5.53 -2.08
N VAL A 100 25.05 4.40 -1.87
CA VAL A 100 26.09 4.29 -0.83
C VAL A 100 27.29 5.20 -1.12
N GLU A 101 27.60 5.44 -2.41
CA GLU A 101 28.64 6.37 -2.87
C GLU A 101 28.21 7.84 -2.75
N GLY A 102 26.93 8.09 -2.49
CA GLY A 102 26.36 9.42 -2.35
C GLY A 102 25.77 10.00 -3.62
N ASP A 103 25.66 9.23 -4.71
CA ASP A 103 25.01 9.67 -5.94
C ASP A 103 23.51 9.85 -5.73
N LEU A 104 22.92 10.84 -6.40
CA LEU A 104 21.49 11.14 -6.26
C LEU A 104 20.64 10.08 -6.98
N LEU A 105 19.85 9.31 -6.23
CA LEU A 105 18.87 8.39 -6.79
C LEU A 105 17.56 9.10 -7.12
N GLN A 106 17.01 9.84 -6.16
CA GLN A 106 15.75 10.53 -6.33
C GLN A 106 15.70 11.81 -5.50
N ARG A 107 15.19 12.88 -6.11
CA ARG A 107 14.76 14.10 -5.42
C ARG A 107 13.52 14.63 -6.14
N PRO A 108 12.33 14.57 -5.52
CA PRO A 108 11.15 15.14 -6.14
C PRO A 108 11.30 16.65 -6.39
N ARG A 109 10.72 17.13 -7.48
CA ARG A 109 10.79 18.54 -7.90
C ARG A 109 9.67 19.37 -7.29
N GLY A 110 9.87 20.70 -7.22
CA GLY A 110 8.82 21.64 -6.84
C GLY A 110 8.38 21.53 -5.36
N GLY A 111 9.32 21.21 -4.46
CA GLY A 111 9.05 21.10 -3.02
C GLY A 111 8.15 19.92 -2.64
N ARG A 112 7.89 18.99 -3.57
CA ARG A 112 7.18 17.75 -3.28
C ARG A 112 8.07 16.76 -2.57
N LEU A 113 7.43 15.78 -1.94
CA LEU A 113 8.04 14.74 -1.13
C LEU A 113 7.40 13.41 -1.52
N VAL A 114 8.09 12.30 -1.31
CA VAL A 114 7.50 10.97 -1.47
C VAL A 114 6.94 10.52 -0.13
N PRO A 115 5.64 10.20 -0.02
CA PRO A 115 5.09 9.63 1.21
C PRO A 115 5.69 8.25 1.46
N ILE A 116 6.20 7.95 2.65
CA ILE A 116 6.80 6.65 3.01
C ILE A 116 6.06 6.12 4.24
N GLU A 117 5.40 4.97 4.12
CA GLU A 117 4.79 4.31 5.27
C GLU A 117 5.86 3.53 6.06
N ALA A 118 6.03 3.84 7.33
CA ALA A 118 7.13 3.30 8.13
C ALA A 118 6.66 2.78 9.48
N ALA A 119 7.41 1.84 10.04
CA ALA A 119 7.19 1.29 11.37
C ALA A 119 8.43 1.39 12.25
N LEU A 120 8.22 1.79 13.51
CA LEU A 120 9.23 1.82 14.56
C LEU A 120 9.14 0.51 15.33
N ILE A 121 10.29 -0.16 15.48
CA ILE A 121 10.36 -1.47 16.13
C ILE A 121 11.35 -1.48 17.29
N GLU A 122 11.18 -2.42 18.21
CA GLU A 122 12.23 -2.92 19.10
C GLU A 122 12.86 -4.18 18.47
N PRO A 123 14.06 -4.09 17.89
CA PRO A 123 14.71 -5.20 17.18
C PRO A 123 14.71 -6.52 17.95
N ARG A 124 14.96 -6.48 19.26
CA ARG A 124 15.08 -7.70 20.07
C ARG A 124 13.77 -8.46 20.21
N GLU A 125 12.67 -7.73 20.32
CA GLU A 125 11.33 -8.32 20.45
C GLU A 125 10.74 -8.64 19.07
N TYR A 126 10.88 -7.71 18.11
CA TYR A 126 10.32 -7.84 16.76
C TYR A 126 10.96 -8.98 15.97
N ALA A 127 12.26 -9.26 16.15
CA ALA A 127 12.95 -10.35 15.46
C ALA A 127 12.32 -11.75 15.74
N GLN A 128 11.54 -11.91 16.80
CA GLN A 128 10.86 -13.18 17.07
C GLN A 128 9.66 -13.43 16.15
N LEU A 129 9.12 -12.36 15.55
CA LEU A 129 7.92 -12.37 14.71
C LEU A 129 8.24 -12.48 13.21
N VAL A 130 9.51 -12.36 12.82
CA VAL A 130 9.96 -12.45 11.42
C VAL A 130 10.52 -13.85 11.09
N PRO A 131 10.67 -14.20 9.78
CA PRO A 131 11.29 -15.44 9.36
C PRO A 131 12.68 -15.65 9.98
N VAL A 132 13.00 -16.91 10.33
CA VAL A 132 14.26 -17.28 11.01
C VAL A 132 15.50 -16.77 10.26
N SER A 133 15.47 -16.82 8.92
CA SER A 133 16.54 -16.35 8.03
C SER A 133 16.82 -14.85 8.13
N GLU A 134 15.85 -14.05 8.57
CA GLU A 134 15.94 -12.59 8.59
C GLU A 134 16.15 -12.02 9.99
N ARG A 135 16.09 -12.87 11.03
CA ARG A 135 16.20 -12.44 12.44
C ARG A 135 17.49 -11.69 12.73
N GLN A 136 18.62 -12.20 12.22
CA GLN A 136 19.92 -11.57 12.47
C GLN A 136 19.99 -10.18 11.84
N LEU A 137 19.38 -10.00 10.67
CA LEU A 137 19.32 -8.69 10.02
C LEU A 137 18.46 -7.71 10.83
N VAL A 138 17.29 -8.13 11.31
CA VAL A 138 16.45 -7.33 12.22
C VAL A 138 17.21 -6.99 13.51
N LEU A 139 17.87 -7.96 14.15
CA LEU A 139 18.65 -7.76 15.38
C LEU A 139 19.85 -6.81 15.18
N SER A 140 20.40 -6.75 13.96
CA SER A 140 21.52 -5.86 13.63
C SER A 140 21.12 -4.39 13.44
N LEU A 141 19.81 -4.09 13.36
CA LEU A 141 19.31 -2.74 13.12
C LEU A 141 19.71 -1.79 14.26
N ARG A 142 20.63 -0.86 13.98
CA ARG A 142 21.12 0.10 14.98
C ARG A 142 20.20 1.30 15.09
N ARG A 143 20.42 2.08 16.14
CA ARG A 143 19.72 3.36 16.33
C ARG A 143 19.94 4.28 15.12
N ASP A 144 18.86 4.91 14.68
CA ASP A 144 18.82 5.85 13.54
C ASP A 144 19.17 5.23 12.17
N GLU A 145 19.07 3.90 12.07
CA GLU A 145 19.08 3.14 10.81
C GLU A 145 17.67 2.63 10.44
N LEU A 146 17.52 2.20 9.18
CA LEU A 146 16.32 1.54 8.68
C LEU A 146 16.65 0.20 7.99
N LEU A 147 15.67 -0.70 7.96
CA LEU A 147 15.58 -1.83 7.02
C LEU A 147 14.52 -1.51 5.98
N MET A 148 14.81 -1.79 4.72
CA MET A 148 13.85 -1.58 3.63
C MET A 148 13.10 -2.86 3.35
N ALA A 149 11.81 -2.76 3.06
CA ALA A 149 11.08 -3.84 2.41
C ALA A 149 11.67 -4.11 1.02
N ALA A 150 11.61 -5.36 0.57
CA ALA A 150 12.12 -5.77 -0.74
C ALA A 150 11.47 -4.99 -1.88
N THR A 151 10.16 -4.73 -1.78
CA THR A 151 9.44 -3.92 -2.77
C THR A 151 9.88 -2.45 -2.75
N GLU A 152 10.13 -1.88 -1.57
CA GLU A 152 10.62 -0.51 -1.46
C GLU A 152 12.04 -0.38 -2.04
N ALA A 153 12.91 -1.37 -1.80
CA ALA A 153 14.22 -1.43 -2.43
C ALA A 153 14.15 -1.45 -3.97
N ARG A 154 13.18 -2.21 -4.54
CA ARG A 154 12.91 -2.19 -5.99
C ARG A 154 12.40 -0.83 -6.46
N LEU A 155 11.49 -0.19 -5.73
CA LEU A 155 10.97 1.14 -6.07
C LEU A 155 12.08 2.21 -6.08
N ARG A 156 13.09 2.09 -5.21
CA ARG A 156 14.26 2.97 -5.21
C ARG A 156 15.35 2.57 -6.21
N GLY A 157 15.34 1.33 -6.70
CA GLY A 157 16.45 0.77 -7.46
C GLY A 157 17.73 0.60 -6.64
N ALA A 158 17.62 0.51 -5.30
CA ALA A 158 18.74 0.41 -4.37
C ALA A 158 18.31 -0.27 -3.06
N GLY A 159 19.27 -0.87 -2.34
CA GLY A 159 19.03 -1.60 -1.09
C GLY A 159 19.98 -1.18 0.03
N GLY A 160 20.64 -2.15 0.66
CA GLY A 160 21.59 -1.90 1.75
C GLY A 160 22.67 -0.88 1.39
N GLY A 161 23.00 0.00 2.33
CA GLY A 161 23.96 1.09 2.17
C GLY A 161 23.36 2.39 1.60
N MET A 162 22.19 2.35 0.98
CA MET A 162 21.56 3.58 0.48
C MET A 162 21.14 4.50 1.62
N ARG A 163 21.01 5.79 1.34
CA ARG A 163 20.58 6.79 2.33
C ARG A 163 19.29 7.47 1.89
N MET A 164 18.39 7.68 2.84
CA MET A 164 17.11 8.37 2.64
C MET A 164 17.01 9.56 3.57
N ARG A 165 16.65 10.74 3.05
CA ARG A 165 16.37 11.93 3.85
C ARG A 165 14.87 11.99 4.12
N LEU A 166 14.48 11.56 5.30
CA LEU A 166 13.13 11.66 5.85
C LEU A 166 12.90 13.03 6.53
N GLY A 167 11.73 13.23 7.13
CA GLY A 167 11.36 14.48 7.79
C GLY A 167 12.41 14.96 8.80
N ASP A 168 12.92 14.03 9.61
CA ASP A 168 13.82 14.29 10.73
C ASP A 168 15.31 14.17 10.40
N GLY A 169 15.68 13.85 9.16
CA GLY A 169 17.07 13.77 8.75
C GLY A 169 17.41 12.58 7.86
N TRP A 170 18.70 12.34 7.72
CA TRP A 170 19.22 11.22 6.93
C TRP A 170 19.21 9.92 7.73
N MET A 171 18.75 8.85 7.10
CA MET A 171 18.81 7.49 7.60
C MET A 171 19.49 6.58 6.58
N GLY A 172 20.33 5.67 7.07
CA GLY A 172 20.99 4.65 6.24
C GLY A 172 20.20 3.35 6.25
N ALA A 173 20.09 2.71 5.09
CA ALA A 173 19.53 1.37 4.97
C ALA A 173 20.57 0.33 5.41
N ALA A 174 20.36 -0.30 6.57
CA ALA A 174 21.21 -1.37 7.06
C ALA A 174 21.09 -2.65 6.21
N GLY A 175 19.97 -2.82 5.51
CA GLY A 175 19.72 -3.94 4.63
C GLY A 175 18.30 -3.96 4.09
N VAL A 176 17.98 -5.05 3.40
CA VAL A 176 16.67 -5.30 2.81
C VAL A 176 16.09 -6.57 3.44
N VAL A 177 14.85 -6.48 3.88
CA VAL A 177 14.05 -7.60 4.41
C VAL A 177 12.90 -7.92 3.46
N SER A 178 12.30 -9.10 3.58
CA SER A 178 11.10 -9.44 2.84
C SER A 178 9.93 -8.52 3.22
N ASP A 179 8.97 -8.33 2.32
CA ASP A 179 7.77 -7.54 2.61
C ASP A 179 6.94 -8.14 3.76
N ALA A 180 7.04 -9.47 3.94
CA ALA A 180 6.45 -10.18 5.08
C ALA A 180 7.14 -9.81 6.40
N ALA A 181 8.48 -9.77 6.42
CA ALA A 181 9.24 -9.32 7.60
C ALA A 181 9.05 -7.82 7.87
N ALA A 182 8.91 -6.99 6.83
CA ALA A 182 8.51 -5.59 6.96
C ALA A 182 7.03 -5.40 7.30
N ASN A 183 6.24 -6.48 7.30
CA ASN A 183 4.81 -6.49 7.60
C ASN A 183 4.01 -5.45 6.78
N GLY A 184 4.41 -5.29 5.52
CA GLY A 184 3.79 -4.38 4.55
C GLY A 184 4.24 -2.91 4.64
N TYR A 185 5.05 -2.53 5.65
CA TYR A 185 5.65 -1.19 5.70
C TYR A 185 6.77 -1.05 4.68
N GLU A 186 7.01 0.16 4.19
CA GLU A 186 8.09 0.41 3.23
C GLU A 186 9.46 0.34 3.93
N VAL A 187 9.53 0.83 5.18
CA VAL A 187 10.73 0.76 6.01
C VAL A 187 10.43 0.41 7.47
N LEU A 188 11.31 -0.37 8.10
CA LEU A 188 11.37 -0.57 9.54
C LEU A 188 12.50 0.28 10.12
N MET A 189 12.28 0.99 11.22
CA MET A 189 13.24 1.94 11.78
C MET A 189 13.47 1.68 13.26
N ARG A 190 14.70 1.94 13.73
CA ARG A 190 15.02 1.93 15.17
C ARG A 190 15.31 3.33 15.68
N ARG A 191 14.26 4.04 16.08
CA ARG A 191 14.33 5.38 16.66
C ARG A 191 13.04 5.73 17.42
N PRO A 192 13.03 6.75 18.29
CA PRO A 192 11.80 7.34 18.78
C PRO A 192 10.96 7.91 17.64
N ALA A 193 9.63 7.97 17.85
CA ALA A 193 8.73 8.57 16.88
C ALA A 193 9.09 10.03 16.61
N PRO A 194 9.18 10.44 15.33
CA PRO A 194 9.48 11.82 14.99
C PRO A 194 8.33 12.73 15.41
N PRO A 195 8.57 14.00 15.79
CA PRO A 195 7.51 14.93 16.18
C PRO A 195 6.44 15.19 15.11
N SER A 196 6.75 14.86 13.84
CA SER A 196 5.82 14.94 12.72
C SER A 196 4.75 13.84 12.74
N TRP A 197 4.98 12.73 13.44
CA TRP A 197 4.03 11.62 13.55
C TRP A 197 3.03 11.84 14.68
N ARG A 198 2.23 12.90 14.57
CA ARG A 198 1.21 13.21 15.59
C ARG A 198 0.04 12.22 15.60
N GLY A 199 -0.30 11.65 14.45
CA GLY A 199 -1.32 10.61 14.28
C GLY A 199 -0.75 9.21 14.04
N SER A 200 0.39 8.86 14.64
CA SER A 200 0.93 7.51 14.54
C SER A 200 -0.01 6.47 15.18
N ASP A 201 -0.14 5.33 14.52
CA ASP A 201 -0.92 4.21 15.03
C ASP A 201 0.01 3.30 15.85
N ARG A 202 -0.25 3.22 17.15
CA ARG A 202 0.38 2.25 18.05
C ARG A 202 -0.42 0.95 18.07
N PHE A 203 0.23 -0.19 17.85
CA PHE A 203 -0.40 -1.50 17.97
C PHE A 203 0.58 -2.51 18.59
N VAL A 204 0.06 -3.66 19.00
CA VAL A 204 0.88 -4.71 19.61
C VAL A 204 0.87 -5.93 18.71
N LEU A 205 2.06 -6.46 18.45
CA LEU A 205 2.26 -7.80 17.92
C LEU A 205 2.67 -8.73 19.05
N ALA A 206 2.20 -9.97 19.01
CA ALA A 206 2.60 -10.98 19.97
C ALA A 206 2.85 -12.33 19.31
N LEU A 207 3.81 -13.08 19.84
CA LEU A 207 3.97 -14.49 19.54
C LEU A 207 3.22 -15.27 20.61
N VAL A 208 2.28 -16.13 20.21
CA VAL A 208 1.41 -16.85 21.14
C VAL A 208 1.46 -18.35 20.87
N SER A 209 1.52 -19.17 21.92
CA SER A 209 1.33 -20.63 21.83
C SER A 209 -0.15 -20.99 21.68
N ARG A 210 -1.04 -20.13 22.17
CA ARG A 210 -2.50 -20.23 21.98
C ARG A 210 -3.08 -18.84 21.85
N CYS A 211 -3.88 -18.62 20.81
CA CYS A 211 -4.56 -17.33 20.64
C CYS A 211 -5.82 -17.26 21.52
N SER A 212 -5.79 -16.45 22.58
CA SER A 212 -6.93 -16.21 23.46
C SER A 212 -7.43 -14.77 23.32
N ARG A 213 -8.28 -14.51 22.32
CA ARG A 213 -8.82 -13.15 22.05
C ARG A 213 -9.54 -12.56 23.26
N ALA A 214 -10.35 -13.36 23.95
CA ALA A 214 -11.10 -12.92 25.11
C ALA A 214 -10.17 -12.48 26.25
N ALA A 215 -9.13 -13.26 26.55
CA ALA A 215 -8.17 -12.90 27.60
C ALA A 215 -7.33 -11.66 27.24
N ILE A 216 -6.95 -11.52 25.97
CA ILE A 216 -6.27 -10.31 25.47
C ILE A 216 -7.16 -9.09 25.64
N MET A 217 -8.42 -9.17 25.21
CA MET A 217 -9.39 -8.08 25.37
C MET A 217 -9.64 -7.74 26.85
N GLU A 218 -9.75 -8.74 27.71
CA GLU A 218 -9.93 -8.55 29.16
C GLU A 218 -8.75 -7.77 29.78
N ARG A 219 -7.52 -8.03 29.35
CA ARG A 219 -6.34 -7.29 29.80
C ARG A 219 -6.24 -5.88 29.23
N LEU A 220 -6.71 -5.66 28.00
CA LEU A 220 -6.69 -4.35 27.36
C LEU A 220 -7.79 -3.43 27.88
N LYS A 221 -8.98 -3.96 28.18
CA LYS A 221 -10.17 -3.20 28.55
C LYS A 221 -9.94 -2.10 29.62
N PRO A 222 -9.19 -2.33 30.71
CA PRO A 222 -8.95 -1.30 31.72
C PRO A 222 -8.07 -0.12 31.24
N LEU A 223 -7.36 -0.27 30.12
CA LEU A 223 -6.51 0.76 29.54
C LEU A 223 -7.21 1.59 28.46
N LEU A 224 -8.33 1.10 27.94
CA LEU A 224 -9.03 1.70 26.80
C LEU A 224 -10.01 2.76 27.27
N GLU A 225 -10.07 3.87 26.53
CA GLU A 225 -11.13 4.85 26.69
C GLU A 225 -12.50 4.26 26.29
N PRO A 226 -13.61 4.73 26.88
CA PRO A 226 -14.95 4.30 26.51
C PRO A 226 -15.21 4.45 25.00
N GLY A 227 -15.73 3.40 24.37
CA GLY A 227 -16.10 3.40 22.94
C GLY A 227 -14.96 3.06 21.98
N VAL A 228 -13.72 2.88 22.45
CA VAL A 228 -12.61 2.44 21.59
C VAL A 228 -12.82 1.01 21.12
N SER A 229 -12.89 0.83 19.80
CA SER A 229 -12.98 -0.49 19.18
C SER A 229 -11.59 -1.09 18.98
N VAL A 230 -11.41 -2.35 19.39
CA VAL A 230 -10.16 -3.10 19.28
C VAL A 230 -10.37 -4.32 18.38
N ARG A 231 -9.43 -4.54 17.46
CA ARG A 231 -9.37 -5.74 16.62
C ARG A 231 -8.24 -6.63 17.10
N ILE A 232 -8.53 -7.94 17.20
CA ILE A 232 -7.53 -8.97 17.49
C ILE A 232 -7.52 -10.00 16.36
N ARG A 233 -6.39 -10.15 15.67
CA ARG A 233 -6.16 -11.19 14.65
C ARG A 233 -5.18 -12.23 15.15
N CYS A 234 -5.39 -13.47 14.77
CA CYS A 234 -4.54 -14.60 15.15
C CYS A 234 -3.97 -15.28 13.90
N GLY A 235 -2.72 -15.72 14.00
CA GLY A 235 -2.04 -16.48 12.96
C GLY A 235 -2.03 -15.74 11.63
N ARG A 236 -2.58 -16.40 10.60
CA ARG A 236 -2.56 -15.95 9.21
C ARG A 236 -3.92 -15.42 8.73
N GLU A 237 -4.73 -14.89 9.64
CA GLU A 237 -6.02 -14.28 9.28
C GLU A 237 -5.88 -13.08 8.35
N GLN A 238 -4.72 -12.44 8.34
CA GLN A 238 -4.34 -11.44 7.36
C GLN A 238 -2.90 -11.67 6.91
N PRO A 239 -2.55 -11.33 5.66
CA PRO A 239 -1.18 -11.45 5.16
C PRO A 239 -0.23 -10.48 5.86
N PHE A 240 -0.74 -9.32 6.30
CA PHE A 240 -0.01 -8.32 7.04
C PHE A 240 -0.75 -8.01 8.35
N LEU A 241 -0.08 -8.27 9.47
CA LEU A 241 -0.59 -8.03 10.81
C LEU A 241 -0.30 -6.60 11.24
N ARG A 242 -0.99 -5.62 10.65
CA ARG A 242 -0.75 -4.18 10.85
C ARG A 242 -2.04 -3.48 11.28
N TYR A 243 -1.94 -2.25 11.76
CA TYR A 243 -3.13 -1.41 11.82
C TYR A 243 -3.75 -1.30 10.41
N GLY A 244 -5.08 -1.08 10.31
CA GLY A 244 -5.74 -1.05 9.00
C GLY A 244 -5.64 -2.40 8.27
N ASP A 245 -5.74 -3.50 9.02
CA ASP A 245 -5.53 -4.88 8.57
C ASP A 245 -6.52 -5.39 7.51
N SER A 246 -7.50 -4.57 7.13
CA SER A 246 -8.57 -4.95 6.18
C SER A 246 -8.36 -4.38 4.78
N VAL A 247 -7.25 -3.67 4.57
CA VAL A 247 -6.84 -3.04 3.30
C VAL A 247 -5.38 -3.34 3.00
N LEU A 248 -4.97 -3.19 1.74
CA LEU A 248 -3.58 -3.41 1.36
C LEU A 248 -2.65 -2.33 1.92
N PRO A 249 -1.39 -2.66 2.24
CA PRO A 249 -0.39 -1.67 2.62
C PRO A 249 -0.06 -0.71 1.47
N GLN A 250 0.36 0.51 1.80
CA GLN A 250 0.72 1.53 0.80
C GLN A 250 1.82 1.03 -0.14
N LEU A 251 2.75 0.21 0.37
CA LEU A 251 3.81 -0.43 -0.39
C LEU A 251 3.27 -1.17 -1.63
N LEU A 252 2.22 -1.98 -1.46
CA LEU A 252 1.62 -2.77 -2.54
C LEU A 252 0.78 -1.90 -3.48
N ILE A 253 0.14 -0.86 -2.96
CA ILE A 253 -0.57 0.13 -3.78
C ILE A 253 0.42 0.85 -4.71
N LYS A 254 1.59 1.24 -4.20
CA LYS A 254 2.64 1.87 -5.01
C LYS A 254 3.20 0.93 -6.06
N GLU A 255 3.38 -0.35 -5.75
CA GLU A 255 3.83 -1.34 -6.72
C GLU A 255 2.81 -1.51 -7.87
N ALA A 256 1.52 -1.64 -7.55
CA ALA A 256 0.47 -1.87 -8.54
C ALA A 256 0.11 -0.62 -9.37
N PHE A 257 0.03 0.55 -8.74
CA PHE A 257 -0.51 1.78 -9.36
C PHE A 257 0.56 2.85 -9.62
N GLY A 258 1.78 2.62 -9.12
CA GLY A 258 2.88 3.54 -9.21
C GLY A 258 2.91 4.55 -8.06
N GLU A 259 4.12 4.98 -7.75
CA GLU A 259 4.36 6.01 -6.75
C GLU A 259 4.22 7.42 -7.32
N PHE A 260 3.68 8.32 -6.49
CA PHE A 260 3.75 9.76 -6.73
C PHE A 260 4.59 10.49 -5.66
N SER A 261 5.02 11.69 -6.01
CA SER A 261 5.41 12.70 -5.03
C SER A 261 4.27 13.69 -4.83
N ALA A 262 4.13 14.24 -3.62
CA ALA A 262 3.08 15.18 -3.28
C ALA A 262 3.57 16.24 -2.28
N ARG A 263 2.75 17.29 -2.09
CA ARG A 263 2.91 18.23 -0.99
C ARG A 263 1.66 18.17 -0.10
N PRO A 264 1.77 17.91 1.21
CA PRO A 264 0.63 18.01 2.11
C PRO A 264 0.15 19.45 2.22
N LEU A 265 -1.16 19.65 2.28
CA LEU A 265 -1.81 20.95 2.42
C LEU A 265 -2.52 21.07 3.78
N PRO A 266 -2.69 22.29 4.33
CA PRO A 266 -3.28 22.49 5.66
C PRO A 266 -4.74 22.01 5.80
N ASP A 267 -5.46 21.85 4.69
CA ASP A 267 -6.85 21.41 4.64
C ASP A 267 -7.00 19.87 4.59
N GLY A 268 -5.91 19.14 4.81
CA GLY A 268 -5.87 17.68 4.75
C GLY A 268 -5.89 17.11 3.33
N THR A 269 -5.78 17.94 2.30
CA THR A 269 -5.56 17.47 0.92
C THR A 269 -4.07 17.34 0.62
N ILE A 270 -3.74 16.66 -0.48
CA ILE A 270 -2.37 16.59 -0.98
C ILE A 270 -2.29 17.07 -2.43
N ALA A 271 -1.27 17.87 -2.73
CA ALA A 271 -0.97 18.30 -4.10
C ALA A 271 -0.02 17.30 -4.77
N ILE A 272 -0.60 16.29 -5.43
CA ILE A 272 0.13 15.24 -6.19
C ILE A 272 0.84 15.84 -7.42
N ASP A 273 2.00 15.28 -7.77
CA ASP A 273 2.73 15.62 -9.00
C ASP A 273 1.80 15.62 -10.24
N PRO A 274 1.63 16.77 -10.92
CA PRO A 274 0.71 16.89 -12.05
C PRO A 274 1.05 15.94 -13.21
N ALA A 275 2.33 15.59 -13.38
CA ALA A 275 2.75 14.67 -14.42
C ALA A 275 2.31 13.24 -14.11
N TRP A 276 2.42 12.78 -12.85
CA TRP A 276 1.85 11.51 -12.42
C TRP A 276 0.33 11.49 -12.62
N ARG A 277 -0.39 12.52 -12.12
CA ARG A 277 -1.85 12.62 -12.23
C ARG A 277 -2.31 12.52 -13.69
N ARG A 278 -1.74 13.31 -14.60
CA ARG A 278 -2.07 13.27 -16.04
C ARG A 278 -1.83 11.89 -16.68
N ARG A 279 -0.80 11.17 -16.23
CA ARG A 279 -0.43 9.84 -16.75
C ARG A 279 -1.18 8.68 -16.11
N ARG A 280 -1.88 8.87 -15.01
CA ARG A 280 -2.46 7.74 -14.24
C ARG A 280 -3.94 7.91 -13.98
N ILE A 281 -4.41 9.14 -13.79
CA ILE A 281 -5.81 9.45 -13.48
C ILE A 281 -6.52 9.93 -14.75
N VAL A 282 -7.66 9.32 -15.06
CA VAL A 282 -8.46 9.67 -16.24
C VAL A 282 -9.95 9.65 -15.87
N THR A 283 -10.73 10.47 -16.57
CA THR A 283 -12.19 10.45 -16.51
C THR A 283 -12.73 9.53 -17.58
N ALA A 284 -13.65 8.64 -17.23
CA ALA A 284 -14.22 7.69 -18.18
C ALA A 284 -15.66 7.29 -17.83
N LYS A 285 -16.38 6.84 -18.86
CA LYS A 285 -17.68 6.20 -18.68
C LYS A 285 -17.53 4.76 -18.19
N VAL A 286 -18.42 4.39 -17.28
CA VAL A 286 -18.62 3.03 -16.74
C VAL A 286 -20.14 2.79 -16.63
N PRO A 287 -20.61 1.54 -16.57
CA PRO A 287 -22.03 1.24 -16.33
C PRO A 287 -22.49 1.79 -14.98
N LEU A 288 -23.79 2.08 -14.84
CA LEU A 288 -24.49 2.40 -13.58
C LEU A 288 -24.07 3.66 -12.80
N LEU A 289 -22.91 4.27 -13.10
CA LEU A 289 -22.40 5.46 -12.43
C LEU A 289 -22.26 6.63 -13.43
N PRO A 290 -22.22 7.89 -12.94
CA PRO A 290 -21.80 9.01 -13.77
C PRO A 290 -20.34 8.85 -14.24
N ASP A 291 -19.84 9.82 -15.02
CA ASP A 291 -18.44 9.84 -15.41
C ASP A 291 -17.52 9.76 -14.17
N VAL A 292 -16.71 8.70 -14.10
CA VAL A 292 -15.82 8.45 -12.96
C VAL A 292 -14.41 8.95 -13.27
N THR A 293 -13.78 9.60 -12.30
CA THR A 293 -12.35 9.98 -12.37
C THR A 293 -11.55 9.06 -11.47
N CYS A 294 -10.85 8.10 -12.06
CA CYS A 294 -10.15 7.01 -11.36
C CYS A 294 -8.74 6.78 -11.93
N HIS A 295 -7.98 5.90 -11.30
CA HIS A 295 -6.79 5.32 -11.89
C HIS A 295 -7.14 4.53 -13.15
N ARG A 296 -6.42 4.79 -14.25
CA ARG A 296 -6.67 4.15 -15.55
C ARG A 296 -6.64 2.61 -15.50
N ALA A 297 -5.80 2.05 -14.64
CA ALA A 297 -5.66 0.61 -14.47
C ALA A 297 -6.84 -0.03 -13.72
N LEU A 298 -7.57 0.73 -12.89
CA LEU A 298 -8.74 0.23 -12.18
C LEU A 298 -9.98 0.15 -13.08
N LEU A 299 -10.06 1.03 -14.10
CA LEU A 299 -11.26 1.18 -14.93
C LEU A 299 -11.76 -0.11 -15.59
N PRO A 300 -10.91 -1.01 -16.12
CA PRO A 300 -11.40 -2.28 -16.67
C PRO A 300 -12.10 -3.15 -15.62
N GLN A 301 -11.52 -3.28 -14.43
CA GLN A 301 -12.09 -4.04 -13.31
C GLN A 301 -13.42 -3.43 -12.83
N LEU A 302 -13.46 -2.09 -12.69
CA LEU A 302 -14.69 -1.38 -12.31
C LEU A 302 -15.80 -1.55 -13.36
N ARG A 303 -15.47 -1.48 -14.65
CA ARG A 303 -16.44 -1.74 -15.73
C ARG A 303 -16.98 -3.15 -15.70
N GLY A 304 -16.10 -4.13 -15.42
CA GLY A 304 -16.49 -5.53 -15.27
C GLY A 304 -17.51 -5.72 -14.16
N ALA A 305 -17.21 -5.21 -12.96
CA ALA A 305 -18.10 -5.31 -11.80
C ALA A 305 -19.47 -4.66 -12.05
N LEU A 306 -19.48 -3.43 -12.55
CA LEU A 306 -20.73 -2.70 -12.80
C LEU A 306 -21.52 -3.29 -13.99
N GLY A 307 -20.82 -3.80 -15.00
CA GLY A 307 -21.44 -4.52 -16.12
C GLY A 307 -22.06 -5.85 -15.70
N GLU A 308 -21.46 -6.58 -14.76
CA GLU A 308 -22.06 -7.79 -14.20
C GLU A 308 -23.34 -7.48 -13.41
N LEU A 309 -23.36 -6.41 -12.62
CA LEU A 309 -24.58 -5.98 -11.92
C LEU A 309 -25.71 -5.71 -12.91
N GLU A 310 -25.42 -4.99 -14.00
CA GLU A 310 -26.39 -4.71 -15.06
C GLU A 310 -26.88 -6.00 -15.71
N ALA A 311 -25.97 -6.91 -16.08
CA ALA A 311 -26.31 -8.20 -16.69
C ALA A 311 -27.16 -9.11 -15.78
N ARG A 312 -27.02 -8.96 -14.46
CA ARG A 312 -27.81 -9.69 -13.46
C ARG A 312 -29.14 -9.00 -13.09
N GLY A 313 -29.49 -7.90 -13.75
CA GLY A 313 -30.70 -7.12 -13.43
C GLY A 313 -30.62 -6.40 -12.07
N LEU A 314 -29.41 -6.14 -11.58
CA LEU A 314 -29.14 -5.52 -10.28
C LEU A 314 -28.89 -4.01 -10.39
N SER A 315 -29.12 -3.37 -11.53
CA SER A 315 -28.89 -1.92 -11.69
C SER A 315 -29.54 -1.04 -10.61
N HIS A 316 -30.66 -1.48 -10.03
CA HIS A 316 -31.40 -0.77 -8.99
C HIS A 316 -30.70 -0.70 -7.62
N VAL A 317 -29.65 -1.50 -7.39
CA VAL A 317 -28.90 -1.50 -6.12
C VAL A 317 -27.81 -0.44 -6.10
N VAL A 318 -27.60 0.27 -7.21
CA VAL A 318 -26.63 1.35 -7.35
C VAL A 318 -27.39 2.63 -7.67
N ASP A 319 -27.29 3.61 -6.78
CA ASP A 319 -27.81 4.96 -7.02
C ASP A 319 -26.70 5.85 -7.61
N PRO A 320 -26.74 6.18 -8.91
CA PRO A 320 -25.75 7.05 -9.54
C PRO A 320 -25.71 8.46 -8.94
N ALA A 321 -26.80 8.95 -8.34
CA ALA A 321 -26.82 10.25 -7.69
C ALA A 321 -26.06 10.28 -6.36
N GLN A 322 -25.78 9.11 -5.78
CA GLN A 322 -25.06 8.93 -4.52
C GLN A 322 -23.62 8.41 -4.71
N TYR A 323 -23.07 8.59 -5.91
CA TYR A 323 -21.65 8.34 -6.15
C TYR A 323 -20.79 9.46 -5.57
N ALA A 324 -19.93 9.15 -4.59
CA ALA A 324 -19.10 10.14 -3.89
C ALA A 324 -17.63 10.17 -4.35
N GLY A 325 -17.36 9.63 -5.54
CA GLY A 325 -16.09 9.81 -6.25
C GLY A 325 -15.11 8.65 -6.08
N CYS A 326 -13.98 8.75 -6.77
CA CYS A 326 -12.96 7.71 -6.84
C CYS A 326 -11.55 8.27 -6.62
N PHE A 327 -11.18 9.33 -7.35
CA PHE A 327 -9.95 10.07 -7.11
C PHE A 327 -10.19 11.32 -6.25
N ALA A 328 -9.71 11.27 -5.01
CA ALA A 328 -9.70 12.39 -4.06
C ALA A 328 -8.36 12.40 -3.30
N PRO A 329 -7.39 13.24 -3.69
CA PRO A 329 -6.06 13.24 -3.08
C PRO A 329 -6.07 13.91 -1.71
N ARG A 330 -6.10 13.09 -0.65
CA ARG A 330 -6.22 13.55 0.73
C ARG A 330 -5.69 12.53 1.75
N PHE A 331 -5.50 13.02 2.96
CA PHE A 331 -5.43 12.16 4.12
C PHE A 331 -6.82 11.58 4.46
N ILE A 332 -6.86 10.45 5.17
CA ILE A 332 -8.09 9.88 5.74
C ILE A 332 -8.71 10.93 6.67
N GLY A 333 -10.02 11.14 6.56
CA GLY A 333 -10.74 12.17 7.34
C GLY A 333 -10.29 13.62 7.09
N ARG A 334 -9.41 13.88 6.11
CA ARG A 334 -8.71 15.17 5.94
C ARG A 334 -7.87 15.56 7.16
N ASP A 335 -7.41 14.58 7.93
CA ASP A 335 -6.47 14.80 9.03
C ASP A 335 -5.03 14.79 8.51
N PRO A 336 -4.32 15.94 8.45
CA PRO A 336 -2.96 16.01 7.94
C PRO A 336 -1.93 15.24 8.78
N ASP A 337 -2.29 14.84 10.00
CA ASP A 337 -1.44 14.05 10.89
C ASP A 337 -1.65 12.54 10.72
N GLY A 338 -2.66 12.15 9.94
CA GLY A 338 -3.02 10.76 9.69
C GLY A 338 -2.37 10.17 8.42
N ARG A 339 -3.06 9.19 7.85
CA ARG A 339 -2.59 8.38 6.72
C ARG A 339 -3.17 8.86 5.41
N LEU A 340 -2.51 8.53 4.30
CA LEU A 340 -3.10 8.80 2.98
C LEU A 340 -4.29 7.90 2.72
N SER A 341 -5.37 8.49 2.21
CA SER A 341 -6.51 7.72 1.71
C SER A 341 -6.15 7.07 0.38
N HIS A 342 -6.62 5.84 0.14
CA HIS A 342 -6.45 5.15 -1.14
C HIS A 342 -7.20 5.84 -2.31
N HIS A 343 -8.17 6.72 -2.02
CA HIS A 343 -8.68 7.66 -3.03
C HIS A 343 -7.58 8.55 -3.64
N SER A 344 -6.45 8.74 -2.96
CA SER A 344 -5.30 9.48 -3.49
C SER A 344 -4.61 8.79 -4.65
N TRP A 345 -4.79 7.48 -4.81
CA TRP A 345 -4.34 6.73 -5.99
C TRP A 345 -5.45 6.56 -7.03
N GLY A 346 -6.70 6.89 -6.70
CA GLY A 346 -7.86 6.67 -7.58
C GLY A 346 -8.24 5.19 -7.70
N ILE A 347 -8.09 4.45 -6.59
CA ILE A 347 -8.30 2.99 -6.52
C ILE A 347 -9.40 2.58 -5.52
N ALA A 348 -10.02 3.58 -4.89
CA ALA A 348 -11.16 3.45 -4.01
C ALA A 348 -12.34 4.20 -4.62
N LEU A 349 -13.56 3.81 -4.29
CA LEU A 349 -14.78 4.47 -4.73
C LEU A 349 -15.88 4.35 -3.67
N ASP A 350 -16.71 5.38 -3.59
CA ASP A 350 -17.85 5.44 -2.68
C ASP A 350 -19.17 5.40 -3.47
N VAL A 351 -20.03 4.43 -3.15
CA VAL A 351 -21.33 4.19 -3.81
C VAL A 351 -22.45 4.16 -2.79
N ASN A 352 -23.62 4.69 -3.13
CA ASN A 352 -24.78 4.82 -2.23
C ASN A 352 -24.43 5.59 -0.94
N ALA A 353 -23.60 6.62 -1.07
CA ALA A 353 -22.88 7.24 0.04
C ALA A 353 -23.76 7.95 1.08
N LEU A 354 -24.93 8.47 0.70
CA LEU A 354 -25.81 9.17 1.64
C LEU A 354 -26.50 8.20 2.60
N GLU A 355 -26.82 7.00 2.11
CA GLU A 355 -27.44 5.93 2.91
C GLU A 355 -26.41 5.08 3.65
N ASN A 356 -25.16 5.08 3.21
CA ASN A 356 -24.08 4.22 3.69
C ASN A 356 -22.89 5.00 4.28
N THR A 357 -23.18 6.03 5.06
CA THR A 357 -22.15 6.92 5.64
C THR A 357 -21.14 6.18 6.53
N PHE A 358 -19.93 6.73 6.64
CA PHE A 358 -18.87 6.21 7.53
C PHE A 358 -19.36 6.05 8.98
N GLY A 359 -19.07 4.89 9.58
CA GLY A 359 -19.45 4.52 10.94
C GLY A 359 -20.90 4.10 11.10
N SER A 360 -21.73 4.17 10.05
CA SER A 360 -23.10 3.68 10.08
C SER A 360 -23.18 2.15 10.05
N LYS A 361 -24.39 1.63 10.28
CA LYS A 361 -24.66 0.19 10.14
C LYS A 361 -24.42 -0.22 8.67
N PRO A 362 -23.71 -1.33 8.42
CA PRO A 362 -23.34 -1.74 7.07
C PRO A 362 -24.52 -2.35 6.30
N ASP A 363 -25.40 -1.48 5.80
CA ASP A 363 -26.68 -1.83 5.16
C ASP A 363 -26.64 -1.83 3.61
N GLN A 364 -25.43 -1.78 3.04
CA GLN A 364 -25.21 -1.92 1.60
C GLN A 364 -25.81 -3.23 1.05
N ASP A 365 -26.38 -3.18 -0.15
CA ASP A 365 -26.95 -4.39 -0.77
C ASP A 365 -25.89 -5.48 -0.93
N GLN A 366 -26.09 -6.62 -0.29
CA GLN A 366 -25.08 -7.69 -0.25
C GLN A 366 -24.82 -8.32 -1.63
N ARG A 367 -25.71 -8.14 -2.60
CA ARG A 367 -25.49 -8.56 -4.00
C ARG A 367 -24.52 -7.62 -4.70
N LEU A 368 -24.59 -6.31 -4.41
CA LEU A 368 -23.56 -5.34 -4.83
C LEU A 368 -22.20 -5.72 -4.24
N VAL A 369 -22.16 -5.92 -2.93
CA VAL A 369 -20.94 -6.31 -2.22
C VAL A 369 -20.32 -7.56 -2.82
N ALA A 370 -21.11 -8.63 -2.99
CA ALA A 370 -20.62 -9.89 -3.53
C ALA A 370 -20.07 -9.77 -4.96
N VAL A 371 -20.68 -8.96 -5.84
CA VAL A 371 -20.14 -8.72 -7.18
C VAL A 371 -18.82 -7.95 -7.10
N MET A 372 -18.78 -6.87 -6.33
CA MET A 372 -17.56 -6.07 -6.16
C MET A 372 -16.40 -6.92 -5.58
N GLU A 373 -16.66 -7.73 -4.56
CA GLU A 373 -15.67 -8.65 -3.99
C GLU A 373 -15.24 -9.74 -4.98
N GLY A 374 -16.18 -10.28 -5.77
CA GLY A 374 -15.90 -11.22 -6.85
C GLY A 374 -14.96 -10.64 -7.91
N TRP A 375 -15.07 -9.35 -8.18
CA TRP A 375 -14.18 -8.59 -9.05
C TRP A 375 -12.91 -8.09 -8.37
N GLY A 376 -12.61 -8.51 -7.14
CA GLY A 376 -11.35 -8.20 -6.47
C GLY A 376 -11.31 -6.87 -5.71
N PHE A 377 -12.46 -6.30 -5.37
CA PHE A 377 -12.54 -5.20 -4.40
C PHE A 377 -12.66 -5.74 -2.96
N THR A 378 -12.22 -4.96 -1.97
CA THR A 378 -12.62 -5.12 -0.56
C THR A 378 -13.70 -4.10 -0.24
N TRP A 379 -14.59 -4.44 0.69
CA TRP A 379 -15.72 -3.59 1.10
C TRP A 379 -15.56 -3.08 2.54
N GLY A 380 -15.80 -1.79 2.73
CA GLY A 380 -15.60 -1.10 3.99
C GLY A 380 -16.59 -1.48 5.10
N GLY A 381 -17.74 -2.05 4.79
CA GLY A 381 -18.73 -2.46 5.79
C GLY A 381 -18.24 -3.54 6.76
N GLY A 382 -17.23 -4.34 6.38
CA GLY A 382 -16.63 -5.38 7.23
C GLY A 382 -15.49 -4.91 8.15
N TRP A 383 -15.09 -3.64 8.07
CA TRP A 383 -13.92 -3.12 8.78
C TRP A 383 -14.19 -2.90 10.28
N LEU A 384 -13.13 -2.55 11.03
CA LEU A 384 -13.24 -2.27 12.47
C LEU A 384 -14.17 -1.09 12.76
N VAL A 385 -14.05 -0.02 11.99
CA VAL A 385 -15.08 1.02 11.88
C VAL A 385 -15.69 0.85 10.50
N PRO A 386 -16.98 0.47 10.40
CA PRO A 386 -17.61 0.25 9.11
C PRO A 386 -17.55 1.49 8.23
N ASP A 387 -17.25 1.30 6.94
CA ASP A 387 -17.38 2.31 5.90
C ASP A 387 -18.22 1.75 4.74
N PRO A 388 -19.55 1.66 4.90
CA PRO A 388 -20.36 0.80 4.03
C PRO A 388 -20.50 1.30 2.58
N MET A 389 -20.20 2.58 2.33
CA MET A 389 -20.16 3.15 0.98
C MET A 389 -18.88 2.76 0.23
N HIS A 390 -17.81 2.43 0.96
CA HIS A 390 -16.45 2.35 0.43
C HIS A 390 -16.14 0.98 -0.17
N PHE A 391 -15.63 0.99 -1.39
CA PHE A 391 -14.98 -0.15 -2.04
C PHE A 391 -13.58 0.26 -2.47
N GLU A 392 -12.62 -0.64 -2.37
CA GLU A 392 -11.29 -0.36 -2.92
C GLU A 392 -10.59 -1.61 -3.43
N TRP A 393 -9.63 -1.40 -4.32
CA TRP A 393 -8.86 -2.47 -4.94
C TRP A 393 -8.16 -3.33 -3.89
N LEU A 394 -8.39 -4.65 -3.97
CA LEU A 394 -7.70 -5.65 -3.16
C LEU A 394 -6.81 -6.56 -4.03
N ARG A 395 -7.28 -6.91 -5.23
CA ARG A 395 -6.55 -7.72 -6.20
C ARG A 395 -7.14 -7.56 -7.59
N TRP A 396 -6.38 -7.99 -8.59
CA TRP A 396 -6.92 -8.19 -9.93
C TRP A 396 -7.81 -9.45 -9.95
N PRO A 397 -8.90 -9.45 -10.73
CA PRO A 397 -9.85 -10.58 -10.84
C PRO A 397 -9.24 -11.82 -11.49
#